data_AF-A0A6J4XBF3-F1
#
_entry.id   AF-A0A6J4XBF3-F1
#
_cell.length_a   1.000
_cell.length_b   1.000
_cell.length_c   1.000
_cell.angle_alpha   90.00
_cell.angle_beta   90.00
_cell.angle_gamma   90.00
#
_symmetry.space_group_name_H-M   'P 1'
#
loop_
_entity.id
_entity.type
_entity.pdbx_description
1 polymer ?
#
loop_
_entity_poly.entity_id
_entity_poly.type
_entity_poly.pdbx_seq_one_letter_code
_entity_poly.pdbx_strand_id
1 'polypeptide(L)' 'MIVEIKAVAHQQATPQAQLLNYLKATGIKVGLLVNFTRNKAEIKPMVLDFPEGRGL' A
#
# COMPACT_ATOMS: atom_id res chain seq x y z
N MET A 1 -1.98 9.91 -5.57
CA MET A 1 -2.25 8.80 -4.63
C MET A 1 -2.64 7.58 -5.45
N ILE A 2 -2.02 6.43 -5.20
CA ILE A 2 -2.30 5.18 -5.94
C ILE A 2 -3.12 4.24 -5.04
N VAL A 3 -4.18 3.64 -5.56
CA VAL A 3 -4.99 2.66 -4.82
C VAL A 3 -4.98 1.35 -5.58
N GLU A 4 -4.54 0.28 -4.91
CA GLU A 4 -4.59 -1.08 -5.42
C GLU A 4 -5.72 -1.84 -4.71
N ILE A 5 -6.61 -2.45 -5.50
CA ILE A 5 -7.79 -3.16 -5.01
C ILE A 5 -7.65 -4.64 -5.34
N LYS A 6 -7.93 -5.50 -4.36
CA LYS A 6 -7.94 -6.95 -4.54
C LYS A 6 -9.05 -7.63 -3.73
N ALA A 7 -9.34 -8.87 -4.09
CA ALA A 7 -10.26 -9.75 -3.37
C ALA A 7 -9.65 -11.16 -3.25
N VAL A 8 -8.46 -11.25 -2.63
CA VAL A 8 -7.75 -12.52 -2.39
C VAL A 8 -7.70 -12.94 -0.92
N ALA A 9 -7.97 -14.23 -0.64
CA ALA A 9 -8.11 -14.77 0.71
C ALA A 9 -6.80 -14.76 1.51
N HIS A 10 -5.66 -14.77 0.83
CA HIS A 10 -4.34 -14.72 1.45
C HIS A 10 -3.53 -13.56 0.86
N GLN A 11 -3.00 -12.70 1.72
CA GLN A 11 -2.05 -11.66 1.30
C GLN A 11 -0.68 -12.28 1.06
N GLN A 12 -0.29 -12.44 -0.20
CA GLN A 12 1.11 -12.70 -0.54
C GLN A 12 1.96 -11.45 -0.22
N ALA A 13 3.26 -11.59 -0.01
CA ALA A 13 4.17 -10.46 0.31
C ALA A 13 4.42 -9.51 -0.90
N THR A 14 4.16 -9.99 -2.11
CA THR A 14 4.40 -9.34 -3.40
C THR A 14 3.69 -7.99 -3.67
N PRO A 15 2.42 -7.75 -3.24
CA PRO A 15 1.67 -6.53 -3.57
C PRO A 15 2.28 -5.24 -3.04
N GLN A 16 2.97 -5.31 -1.89
CA GLN A 16 3.59 -4.14 -1.27
C GLN A 16 4.77 -3.64 -2.11
N ALA A 17 5.59 -4.56 -2.62
CA ALA A 17 6.71 -4.23 -3.50
C ALA A 17 6.23 -3.63 -4.83
N GLN A 18 5.14 -4.14 -5.40
CA GLN A 18 4.55 -3.58 -6.61
C GLN A 18 4.05 -2.15 -6.39
N LEU A 19 3.24 -1.91 -5.36
CA LEU A 19 2.76 -0.58 -5.04
C LEU A 19 3.93 0.40 -4.81
N LEU A 20 4.98 -0.01 -4.08
CA LEU A 20 6.18 0.82 -3.89
C LEU A 20 6.89 1.16 -5.20
N ASN A 21 6.97 0.22 -6.15
CA ASN A 21 7.58 0.49 -7.45
C ASN A 21 6.78 1.51 -8.25
N TYR A 22 5.44 1.41 -8.24
CA TYR A 22 4.58 2.40 -8.88
C TYR A 22 4.68 3.78 -8.21
N LEU A 23 4.73 3.82 -6.88
CA LEU A 23 4.95 5.06 -6.12
C LEU A 23 6.28 5.71 -6.54
N LYS A 24 7.37 4.92 -6.63
CA LYS A 24 8.70 5.39 -7.07
C LYS A 24 8.68 5.90 -8.51
N ALA A 25 8.10 5.14 -9.43
CA ALA A 25 8.07 5.47 -10.85
C ALA A 25 7.22 6.72 -11.16
N THR A 26 6.19 6.99 -10.36
CA THR A 26 5.28 8.13 -10.56
C THR A 26 5.64 9.36 -9.73
N GLY A 27 6.59 9.26 -8.80
CA GLY A 27 6.90 10.31 -7.83
C GLY A 27 5.81 10.53 -6.76
N ILE A 28 4.80 9.66 -6.69
CA ILE A 28 3.73 9.72 -5.71
C ILE A 28 4.23 9.09 -4.40
N LYS A 29 4.04 9.80 -3.28
CA LYS A 29 4.54 9.35 -1.97
C LYS A 29 3.59 8.44 -1.19
N VAL A 30 2.32 8.38 -1.58
CA VAL A 30 1.28 7.69 -0.79
C VAL A 30 0.46 6.75 -1.66
N GLY A 31 0.30 5.53 -1.18
CA GLY A 31 -0.58 4.52 -1.76
C GLY A 31 -1.41 3.77 -0.74
N LEU A 32 -2.43 3.06 -1.22
CA LEU A 32 -3.35 2.29 -0.41
C LEU A 32 -3.52 0.89 -1.01
N LEU A 33 -3.35 -0.15 -0.18
CA LEU A 33 -3.76 -1.50 -0.53
C LEU A 33 -5.11 -1.77 0.13
N VAL A 34 -6.12 -2.13 -0.67
CA VAL A 34 -7.46 -2.47 -0.17
C VAL A 34 -7.81 -3.90 -0.56
N ASN A 35 -8.13 -4.74 0.42
CA ASN A 35 -8.56 -6.12 0.21
C ASN A 35 -10.03 -6.31 0.61
N PHE A 36 -10.87 -6.74 -0.31
CA PHE A 36 -12.31 -6.93 -0.12
C PHE A 36 -12.73 -8.40 0.07
N THR A 37 -11.80 -9.31 0.37
CA THR A 37 -12.15 -10.74 0.49
C THR A 37 -13.06 -11.08 1.65
N ARG A 38 -13.04 -10.26 2.71
CA ARG A 38 -13.91 -10.45 3.87
C ARG A 38 -15.08 -9.49 3.79
N ASN A 39 -16.07 -9.72 4.64
CA ASN A 39 -17.24 -8.87 4.84
C ASN A 39 -16.88 -7.43 5.28
N LYS A 40 -15.60 -7.16 5.57
CA LYS A 40 -15.02 -5.84 5.81
C LYS A 40 -13.77 -5.68 4.96
N ALA A 41 -13.59 -4.48 4.39
CA ALA A 41 -12.39 -4.14 3.65
C ALA A 41 -11.18 -4.04 4.58
N GLU A 42 -10.11 -4.76 4.26
CA GLU A 42 -8.82 -4.60 4.92
C GLU A 42 -8.03 -3.52 4.18
N ILE A 43 -7.66 -2.46 4.89
CA ILE A 43 -6.98 -1.30 4.31
C ILE A 43 -5.57 -1.22 4.89
N LYS A 44 -4.56 -1.16 4.03
CA LYS A 44 -3.16 -0.97 4.43
C LYS A 44 -2.58 0.27 3.73
N PRO A 45 -2.35 1.38 4.45
CA PRO A 45 -1.68 2.54 3.91
C PRO A 45 -0.20 2.24 3.66
N MET A 46 0.36 2.83 2.61
CA MET A 46 1.76 2.72 2.23
C MET A 46 2.33 4.11 1.94
N VAL A 47 3.51 4.40 2.50
CA VAL A 47 4.23 5.66 2.30
C VAL A 47 5.60 5.34 1.73
N LEU A 48 5.91 5.96 0.59
CA LEU A 48 7.25 5.99 0.03
C LEU A 48 7.98 7.18 0.67
N ASP A 49 9.14 6.89 1.27
CA ASP A 49 9.94 7.78 2.10
C ASP A 49 9.20 8.23 3.37
N PHE A 50 9.33 7.43 4.43
CA PHE A 50 9.06 7.93 5.77
C PHE A 50 10.16 8.96 6.09
N PRO A 51 9.84 10.23 6.40
CA PRO A 51 10.85 11.12 6.92
C PRO A 51 11.37 10.50 8.23
N GLU A 52 12.66 10.14 8.26
CA GLU A 52 13.35 9.78 9.50
C GLU A 52 13.28 11.00 10.43
N GLY A 53 12.32 11.01 11.35
CA GLY A 53 12.14 12.15 12.26
C GLY A 53 10.72 12.38 12.75
N ARG A 54 10.21 11.45 13.56
CA ARG A 54 9.50 11.86 14.79
C ARG A 54 10.09 11.07 15.95
N GLY A 55 11.29 11.46 16.34
CA GLY A 55 11.65 11.43 17.75
C GLY A 55 10.86 12.54 18.44
N LEU A 56 9.80 12.15 19.13
CA LEU A 56 9.27 12.86 20.31
C LEU A 56 9.34 11.87 21.46
#